data_AF-A0AAE1GIH5-F1
#
_entry.id   AF-A0AAE1GIH5-F1
#
_cell.length_a   1.000
_cell.length_b   1.000
_cell.length_c   1.000
_cell.angle_alpha   90.00
_cell.angle_beta   90.00
_cell.angle_gamma   90.00
#
_symmetry.space_group_name_H-M   'P 1'
#
loop_
_entity.id
_entity.type
_entity.pdbx_description
1 polymer ?
#
loop_
_entity_poly.entity_id
_entity_poly.type
_entity_poly.pdbx_seq_one_letter_code
_entity_poly.pdbx_strand_id
1 'polypeptide(L)'
;MGAQLKSYRGYPAAPSTLALVGTSCQLVCGQRNKSLLQAWNINRHDTLQMRLIVPGKVNALAVSPRAPYYCVVAISEKIYVYKMSCGGVSGVGDRVT
;
A
#
# COMPACT_ATOMS: atom_id res chain seq x y z
N MET A 1 28.66 -10.29 4.32
CA MET A 1 28.35 -9.60 3.05
C MET A 1 26.89 -9.82 2.72
N GLY A 2 26.10 -8.76 2.57
CA GLY A 2 24.71 -8.85 2.12
C GLY A 2 24.64 -8.58 0.63
N ALA A 3 23.98 -9.46 -0.13
CA ALA A 3 23.69 -9.23 -1.55
C ALA A 3 22.28 -8.64 -1.69
N GLN A 4 22.14 -7.56 -2.46
CA GLN A 4 20.83 -7.06 -2.83
C GLN A 4 20.17 -8.06 -3.78
N LEU A 5 19.07 -8.68 -3.34
CA LEU A 5 18.36 -9.65 -4.17
C LEU A 5 17.56 -8.97 -5.28
N LYS A 6 16.78 -7.93 -4.94
CA LYS A 6 15.76 -7.33 -5.83
C LYS A 6 15.54 -5.85 -5.53
N SER A 7 15.21 -5.08 -6.57
CA SER A 7 14.78 -3.67 -6.48
C SER A 7 13.53 -3.45 -7.33
N TYR A 8 12.58 -2.68 -6.81
CA TYR A 8 11.34 -2.32 -7.51
C TYR A 8 11.39 -0.85 -7.94
N ARG A 9 10.97 -0.55 -9.18
CA ARG A 9 10.88 0.82 -9.70
C ARG A 9 9.45 1.33 -9.61
N GLY A 10 9.27 2.63 -9.51
CA GLY A 10 7.96 3.24 -9.37
C GLY A 10 8.05 4.73 -9.05
N TYR A 11 6.98 5.26 -8.49
CA TYR A 11 6.97 6.61 -7.94
C TYR A 11 7.72 6.63 -6.59
N PRO A 12 8.24 7.79 -6.18
CA PRO A 12 8.91 7.91 -4.88
C PRO A 12 7.99 7.51 -3.73
N ALA A 13 8.40 6.49 -2.98
CA ALA A 13 7.66 6.03 -1.81
C ALA A 13 7.75 7.05 -0.65
N ALA A 14 6.63 7.21 0.05
CA ALA A 14 6.59 7.94 1.30
C ALA A 14 7.28 7.12 2.42
N PRO A 15 8.07 7.77 3.29
CA PRO A 15 8.71 7.09 4.42
C PRO A 15 7.65 6.47 5.34
N SER A 16 7.95 5.34 5.99
CA SER A 16 7.06 4.66 6.95
C SER A 16 5.71 4.17 6.39
N THR A 17 5.61 3.99 5.07
CA THR A 17 4.37 3.55 4.42
C THR A 17 4.48 2.19 3.70
N LEU A 18 5.67 1.58 3.67
CA LEU A 18 5.87 0.32 2.97
C LEU A 18 5.31 -0.85 3.79
N ALA A 19 4.36 -1.59 3.22
CA ALA A 19 3.77 -2.77 3.84
C ALA A 19 3.58 -3.90 2.83
N LEU A 20 3.51 -5.12 3.35
CA LEU A 20 3.23 -6.33 2.58
C LEU A 20 1.72 -6.64 2.63
N VAL A 21 1.11 -6.91 1.47
CA VAL A 21 -0.28 -7.35 1.36
C VAL A 21 -0.32 -8.85 1.10
N GLY A 22 -0.83 -9.59 2.09
CA GLY A 22 -0.82 -11.05 2.10
C GLY A 22 0.58 -11.65 2.24
N THR A 23 0.67 -12.97 2.34
CA THR A 23 1.94 -13.64 2.65
C THR A 23 2.98 -13.56 1.54
N SER A 24 2.58 -13.41 0.26
CA SER A 24 3.53 -13.51 -0.87
C SER A 24 3.09 -12.79 -2.15
N CYS A 25 2.19 -11.81 -2.06
CA CYS A 25 1.48 -11.33 -3.24
C CYS A 25 1.94 -9.94 -3.69
N GLN A 26 1.83 -8.94 -2.84
CA GLN A 26 1.99 -7.54 -3.26
C GLN A 26 2.67 -6.69 -2.18
N LEU A 27 3.54 -5.77 -2.59
CA LEU A 27 3.99 -4.66 -1.74
C LEU A 27 3.09 -3.46 -1.99
N VAL A 28 2.78 -2.68 -0.96
CA VAL A 28 2.04 -1.42 -1.08
C VAL A 28 2.78 -0.31 -0.33
N CYS A 29 2.72 0.91 -0.86
CA CYS A 29 3.16 2.10 -0.15
C CYS A 29 2.34 3.34 -0.54
N GLY A 30 2.44 4.40 0.26
CA GLY A 30 1.98 5.72 -0.13
C GLY A 30 2.96 6.39 -1.10
N GLN A 31 2.45 7.17 -2.05
CA GLN A 31 3.30 8.02 -2.88
C GLN A 31 3.67 9.29 -2.12
N ARG A 32 4.94 9.73 -2.19
CA ARG A 32 5.44 10.89 -1.43
C ARG A 32 4.78 12.21 -1.82
N ASN A 33 4.50 12.36 -3.12
CA ASN A 33 4.08 13.63 -3.73
C ASN A 33 2.62 13.60 -4.23
N LYS A 34 1.92 12.47 -4.05
CA LYS A 34 0.55 12.29 -4.52
C LYS A 34 -0.27 11.58 -3.44
N SER A 35 -1.55 11.91 -3.38
CA SER A 35 -2.51 11.27 -2.49
C SER A 35 -3.02 9.94 -3.10
N LEU A 36 -2.07 9.08 -3.44
CA LEU A 36 -2.28 7.78 -4.06
C LEU A 36 -1.45 6.71 -3.36
N LEU A 37 -1.97 5.49 -3.33
CA LEU A 37 -1.13 4.32 -3.05
C LEU A 37 -0.53 3.76 -4.33
N GLN A 38 0.69 3.25 -4.24
CA GLN A 38 1.33 2.44 -5.26
C GLN A 38 1.53 1.02 -4.74
N ALA A 39 1.45 0.04 -5.62
CA ALA A 39 1.77 -1.33 -5.29
C ALA A 39 2.63 -2.01 -6.35
N TRP A 40 3.27 -3.09 -5.93
CA TRP A 40 4.12 -3.93 -6.77
C TRP A 40 3.77 -5.39 -6.57
N ASN A 41 3.77 -6.15 -7.66
CA ASN A 41 3.73 -7.60 -7.56
C ASN A 41 5.15 -8.12 -7.27
N ILE A 42 5.31 -8.84 -6.17
CA ILE A 42 6.63 -9.34 -5.76
C ILE A 42 7.16 -10.40 -6.72
N ASN A 43 6.27 -11.22 -7.27
CA ASN A 43 6.60 -12.35 -8.13
C ASN A 43 6.84 -11.93 -9.59
N ARG A 44 6.07 -10.94 -10.08
CA ARG A 44 6.14 -10.47 -11.47
C ARG A 44 7.04 -9.24 -11.67
N HIS A 45 7.54 -8.65 -10.59
CA HIS A 45 8.38 -7.44 -10.63
C HIS A 45 7.71 -6.23 -11.30
N ASP A 46 6.38 -6.24 -11.38
CA ASP A 46 5.61 -5.23 -12.09
C ASP A 46 4.97 -4.24 -11.11
N THR A 47 4.94 -2.98 -11.51
CA THR A 47 4.13 -1.95 -10.87
C THR A 47 2.67 -2.22 -11.14
N LEU A 48 1.89 -2.40 -10.09
CA LEU A 48 0.44 -2.53 -10.21
C LEU A 48 -0.18 -1.14 -10.30
N GLN A 49 -1.04 -0.92 -11.29
CA GLN A 49 -1.90 0.26 -11.31
C GLN A 49 -2.95 0.15 -10.20
N MET A 50 -2.57 0.56 -9.00
CA MET A 50 -3.46 0.65 -7.86
C MET A 50 -4.24 1.98 -7.94
N ARG A 51 -5.56 1.89 -8.14
CA ARG A 51 -6.46 3.06 -8.17
C ARG A 51 -7.01 3.41 -6.78
N LEU A 52 -6.20 3.29 -5.73
CA LEU A 52 -6.63 3.70 -4.38
C LEU A 52 -6.23 5.16 -4.14
N ILE A 53 -7.22 6.05 -4.26
CA ILE A 53 -7.08 7.46 -3.94
C ILE A 53 -7.30 7.64 -2.44
N VAL A 54 -6.35 8.29 -1.80
CA VAL A 54 -6.44 8.66 -0.39
C VAL A 54 -6.70 10.16 -0.29
N PRO A 55 -7.31 10.66 0.80
CA PRO A 55 -7.70 12.07 0.92
C PRO A 55 -6.53 13.02 1.21
N GLY A 56 -5.29 12.53 1.26
CA GLY A 56 -4.12 13.36 1.53
C GLY A 56 -2.81 12.60 1.42
N LYS A 57 -1.72 13.24 1.86
CA LYS A 57 -0.39 12.62 1.91
C LYS A 57 -0.37 11.56 3.00
N VAL A 58 0.12 10.37 2.67
CA VAL A 58 0.23 9.28 3.64
C VAL A 58 1.43 9.49 4.57
N ASN A 59 1.18 9.45 5.88
CA ASN A 59 2.21 9.55 6.92
C ASN A 59 2.66 8.16 7.41
N ALA A 60 1.72 7.23 7.55
CA ALA A 60 2.00 5.84 7.93
C ALA A 60 0.98 4.90 7.29
N LEU A 61 1.35 3.63 7.11
CA LEU A 61 0.48 2.61 6.52
C LEU A 61 0.78 1.25 7.14
N ALA A 62 -0.27 0.48 7.44
CA ALA A 62 -0.18 -0.90 7.89
C ALA A 62 -1.21 -1.77 7.17
N VAL A 63 -0.90 -3.05 6.96
CA VAL A 63 -1.78 -4.00 6.28
C VAL A 63 -1.96 -5.25 7.11
N SER A 64 -3.20 -5.74 7.17
CA SER A 64 -3.53 -7.02 7.81
C SER A 64 -2.83 -8.18 7.10
N PRO A 65 -2.18 -9.10 7.84
CA PRO A 65 -1.47 -10.22 7.26
C PRO A 65 -2.40 -11.35 6.74
N ARG A 66 -3.69 -11.35 7.11
CA ARG A 66 -4.65 -12.41 6.74
C ARG A 66 -5.90 -11.83 6.08
N ALA A 67 -6.56 -12.66 5.28
CA ALA A 67 -7.81 -12.31 4.62
C ALA A 67 -8.99 -12.22 5.62
N PRO A 68 -9.96 -11.30 5.42
CA PRO A 68 -9.95 -10.25 4.41
C PRO A 68 -8.85 -9.20 4.69
N TYR A 69 -8.12 -8.80 3.64
CA TYR A 69 -6.99 -7.88 3.81
C TYR A 69 -7.51 -6.46 4.03
N TYR A 70 -7.10 -5.84 5.14
CA TYR A 70 -7.38 -4.44 5.43
C TYR A 70 -6.08 -3.65 5.38
N CYS A 71 -6.15 -2.44 4.83
CA CYS A 71 -5.08 -1.47 4.81
C CYS A 71 -5.51 -0.27 5.65
N VAL A 72 -4.72 0.07 6.66
CA VAL A 72 -4.93 1.23 7.51
C VAL A 72 -3.90 2.29 7.11
N VAL A 73 -4.38 3.50 6.86
CA VAL A 73 -3.58 4.62 6.35
C VAL A 73 -3.76 5.80 7.29
N ALA A 74 -2.66 6.27 7.89
CA ALA A 74 -2.65 7.48 8.68
C ALA A 74 -2.32 8.68 7.79
N ILE A 75 -3.17 9.70 7.85
CA ILE A 75 -3.05 10.94 7.09
C ILE A 75 -3.28 12.08 8.08
N SER A 76 -2.22 12.83 8.39
CA SER A 76 -2.25 13.79 9.49
C SER A 76 -2.76 13.12 10.79
N GLU A 77 -3.81 13.65 11.41
CA GLU A 77 -4.43 13.12 12.64
C GLU A 77 -5.56 12.12 12.38
N LYS A 78 -5.80 11.72 11.13
CA LYS A 78 -6.92 10.86 10.74
C LYS A 78 -6.43 9.49 10.28
N ILE A 79 -7.20 8.47 10.64
CA ILE A 79 -6.97 7.08 10.23
C ILE A 79 -8.06 6.69 9.24
N TYR A 80 -7.63 6.13 8.11
CA TYR A 80 -8.51 5.63 7.05
C TYR A 80 -8.31 4.12 6.90
N VAL A 81 -9.40 3.37 6.84
CA VAL A 81 -9.37 1.93 6.67
C VAL A 81 -9.92 1.59 5.29
N TYR A 82 -9.16 0.78 4.54
CA TYR A 82 -9.51 0.33 3.21
C TYR A 82 -9.50 -1.19 3.15
N LYS A 83 -10.49 -1.78 2.50
CA LYS A 83 -10.45 -3.20 2.15
C LYS A 83 -9.60 -3.40 0.91
N MET A 84 -8.71 -4.39 0.94
CA MET A 84 -7.83 -4.76 -0.17
C MET A 84 -8.17 -6.18 -0.64
N SER A 85 -8.08 -6.42 -1.95
CA SER A 85 -8.14 -7.76 -2.53
C SER A 85 -6.77 -8.13 -3.10
N CYS A 86 -6.36 -9.39 -2.92
CA CYS A 86 -5.15 -9.88 -3.57
C CYS A 86 -5.44 -10.07 -5.07
N GLY A 87 -4.87 -9.23 -5.94
CA GLY A 87 -5.07 -9.30 -7.40
C GLY A 87 -5.96 -8.21 -8.01
N GLY A 88 -6.45 -7.25 -7.21
CA GLY A 88 -7.21 -6.08 -7.66
C GLY A 88 -7.48 -5.15 -6.48
N VAL A 89 -7.95 -3.92 -6.71
CA VAL A 89 -8.36 -3.06 -5.58
C VAL A 89 -9.86 -2.79 -5.65
N SER A 90 -10.59 -3.27 -4.64
CA SER A 90 -11.96 -2.84 -4.37
C SER A 90 -11.90 -1.78 -3.28
N GLY A 91 -11.70 -0.53 -3.68
CA GLY A 91 -11.69 0.60 -2.76
C GLY A 91 -13.09 0.88 -2.21
N VAL A 92 -13.39 0.35 -1.04
CA VAL A 92 -14.42 0.90 -0.16
C VAL A 92 -13.71 1.28 1.13
N GLY A 93 -13.68 2.60 1.38
CA GLY A 93 -13.16 3.18 2.61
C GLY A 93 -14.36 3.56 3.47
N ASP A 94 -14.74 2.68 4.40
CA ASP A 94 -15.75 3.01 5.39
C ASP A 94 -15.10 3.83 6.51
N ARG A 95 -15.77 4.93 6.86
CA ARG A 95 -15.39 5.81 7.98
C ARG A 95 -15.68 5.06 9.28
N VAL A 96 -14.68 4.46 9.90
CA VAL A 96 -14.80 4.05 11.31
C VAL A 96 -14.50 5.30 12.14
N THR A 97 -15.56 5.84 12.75
CA THR A 97 -15.48 6.96 13.70
C THR A 97 -15.16 6.41 15.08
#